data_AF-A0XWZ9-F1
#
_entry.id   AF-A0XWZ9-F1
#
_cell.length_a   1.000
_cell.length_b   1.000
_cell.length_c   1.000
_cell.angle_alpha   90.00
_cell.angle_beta   90.00
_cell.angle_gamma   90.00
#
_symmetry.space_group_name_H-M   'P 1'
#
loop_
_entity.id
_entity.type
_entity.pdbx_description
1 polymer ?
#
loop_
_entity_poly.entity_id
_entity_poly.type
_entity_poly.pdbx_seq_one_letter_code
_entity_poly.pdbx_strand_id
1 'polypeptide(L)'
;MADQEIRQFIEDIQSKFPDVIPLMDKHEECEFAFLMEEFANLTTFAFNENKNADALKYLSYMNLKLETASPAEFEYIDTYYVEHLFWKATPIGIEMGWPLVPDKLKKLYLNFHGRAPQIR
;
A
#
# COMPACT_ATOMS: atom_id res chain seq x y z
N MET A 1 -17.38 13.85 4.72
CA MET A 1 -16.11 14.42 5.21
C MET A 1 -14.99 13.41 4.98
N ALA A 2 -15.11 12.18 5.49
CA ALA A 2 -14.18 11.08 5.19
C ALA A 2 -13.91 10.88 3.69
N ASP A 3 -14.95 10.78 2.85
CA ASP A 3 -14.78 10.57 1.39
C ASP A 3 -13.96 11.66 0.70
N GLN A 4 -14.04 12.92 1.17
CA GLN A 4 -13.25 14.02 0.61
C GLN A 4 -11.78 13.91 1.05
N GLU A 5 -11.52 13.52 2.30
CA GLU A 5 -10.16 13.26 2.80
C GLU A 5 -9.51 12.11 2.04
N ILE A 6 -10.24 11.01 1.85
CA ILE A 6 -9.77 9.85 1.10
C ILE A 6 -9.52 10.19 -0.37
N ARG A 7 -10.42 10.95 -1.01
CA ARG A 7 -10.19 11.44 -2.37
C ARG A 7 -8.90 12.25 -2.47
N GLN A 8 -8.69 13.20 -1.55
CA GLN A 8 -7.48 14.02 -1.55
C GLN A 8 -6.21 13.19 -1.33
N PHE A 9 -6.30 12.15 -0.50
CA PHE A 9 -5.20 11.22 -0.27
C PHE A 9 -4.86 10.42 -1.53
N ILE A 10 -5.86 9.91 -2.25
CA ILE A 10 -5.64 9.23 -3.54
C ILE A 10 -5.03 10.17 -4.58
N GLU A 11 -5.53 11.41 -4.68
CA GLU A 11 -4.95 12.42 -5.58
C GLU A 11 -3.48 12.72 -5.26
N ASP A 12 -3.10 12.79 -3.98
CA ASP A 12 -1.71 12.97 -3.55
C ASP A 12 -0.84 11.76 -3.93
N ILE A 13 -1.37 10.53 -3.80
CA ILE A 13 -0.70 9.31 -4.25
C ILE A 13 -0.46 9.36 -5.76
N GLN A 14 -1.49 9.67 -6.56
CA GLN A 14 -1.39 9.73 -8.02
C GLN A 14 -0.41 10.82 -8.48
N SER A 15 -0.38 11.97 -7.78
CA SER A 15 0.57 13.05 -8.06
C SER A 15 2.02 12.66 -7.78
N LYS A 16 2.28 11.95 -6.68
CA LYS A 16 3.63 11.53 -6.26
C LYS A 16 4.14 10.29 -6.99
N PHE A 17 3.23 9.39 -7.37
CA PHE A 17 3.55 8.10 -7.95
C PHE A 17 2.71 7.84 -9.22
N PRO A 18 3.04 8.50 -10.35
CA PRO A 18 2.25 8.37 -11.58
C PRO A 18 2.13 6.93 -12.11
N ASP A 19 3.05 6.04 -11.75
CA ASP A 19 3.02 4.62 -12.14
C ASP A 19 1.80 3.86 -11.62
N VAL A 20 1.11 4.38 -10.59
CA VAL A 20 -0.12 3.79 -10.07
C VAL A 20 -1.34 4.13 -10.93
N ILE A 21 -1.30 5.22 -11.68
CA ILE A 21 -2.46 5.75 -12.43
C ILE A 21 -3.02 4.69 -13.39
N PRO A 22 -2.21 4.01 -14.23
CA PRO A 22 -2.74 2.97 -15.11
C PRO A 22 -3.34 1.74 -14.39
N LEU A 23 -2.99 1.53 -13.12
CA LEU A 23 -3.58 0.48 -12.30
C LEU A 23 -4.94 0.93 -11.75
N MET A 24 -5.01 2.17 -11.26
CA MET A 24 -6.21 2.80 -10.71
C MET A 24 -7.28 3.10 -11.76
N ASP A 25 -6.91 3.51 -12.98
CA ASP A 25 -7.84 3.86 -14.08
C ASP A 25 -8.73 2.69 -14.54
N LYS A 26 -8.50 1.49 -14.03
CA LYS A 26 -9.33 0.30 -14.28
C LYS A 26 -10.62 0.28 -13.46
N HIS A 27 -10.69 1.12 -12.43
CA HIS A 27 -11.76 1.18 -11.45
C HIS A 27 -12.45 2.54 -11.52
N GLU A 28 -13.69 2.63 -11.05
CA GLU A 28 -14.37 3.93 -10.98
C GLU A 28 -13.71 4.81 -9.91
N GLU A 29 -13.65 6.14 -10.12
CA GLU A 29 -13.00 7.06 -9.17
C GLU A 29 -13.59 7.05 -7.76
N CYS A 30 -14.83 6.59 -7.60
CA CYS A 30 -15.51 6.47 -6.31
C CYS A 30 -15.22 5.14 -5.60
N GLU A 31 -14.60 4.17 -6.26
CA GLU A 31 -14.25 2.87 -5.71
C GLU A 31 -12.93 2.94 -4.92
N PHE A 32 -12.92 3.79 -3.89
CA PHE A 32 -11.71 4.07 -3.10
C PHE A 32 -11.01 2.80 -2.60
N ALA A 33 -11.74 1.76 -2.21
CA ALA A 33 -11.15 0.48 -1.82
C ALA A 33 -10.15 -0.03 -2.89
N PHE A 34 -10.62 -0.20 -4.13
CA PHE A 34 -9.80 -0.70 -5.23
C PHE A 34 -8.63 0.22 -5.56
N LEU A 35 -8.80 1.54 -5.45
CA LEU A 35 -7.71 2.48 -5.71
C LEU A 35 -6.54 2.26 -4.73
N MET A 36 -6.81 2.11 -3.43
CA MET A 36 -5.76 1.85 -2.44
C MET A 36 -5.14 0.46 -2.61
N GLU A 37 -5.96 -0.54 -2.94
CA GLU A 37 -5.48 -1.89 -3.25
C GLU A 37 -4.50 -1.89 -4.45
N GLU A 38 -4.75 -1.06 -5.46
CA GLU A 38 -3.83 -0.93 -6.59
C GLU A 38 -2.50 -0.26 -6.21
N PHE A 39 -2.50 0.65 -5.24
CA PHE A 39 -1.24 1.19 -4.70
C PHE A 39 -0.47 0.14 -3.87
N ALA A 40 -1.18 -0.73 -3.13
CA ALA A 40 -0.58 -1.88 -2.46
C ALA A 40 -0.03 -2.91 -3.48
N ASN A 41 -0.73 -3.13 -4.59
CA ASN A 41 -0.26 -3.96 -5.71
C ASN A 41 1.02 -3.38 -6.33
N LEU A 42 1.07 -2.06 -6.58
CA LEU A 42 2.27 -1.40 -7.09
C LEU A 42 3.48 -1.62 -6.17
N THR A 43 3.27 -1.50 -4.86
CA THR A 43 4.31 -1.80 -3.85
C THR A 43 4.77 -3.26 -3.95
N THR A 44 3.82 -4.18 -4.07
CA THR A 44 4.10 -5.62 -4.19
C THR A 44 4.84 -5.97 -5.49
N PHE A 45 4.49 -5.33 -6.61
CA PHE A 45 5.18 -5.50 -7.89
C PHE A 45 6.63 -5.01 -7.82
N ALA A 46 6.89 -3.90 -7.13
CA ALA A 46 8.24 -3.44 -6.90
C ALA A 46 9.08 -4.48 -6.12
N PHE A 47 8.48 -5.18 -5.15
CA PHE A 47 9.16 -6.30 -4.48
C PHE A 47 9.45 -7.45 -5.45
N ASN A 48 8.44 -7.87 -6.22
CA ASN A 48 8.56 -8.99 -7.16
C ASN A 48 9.64 -8.76 -8.22
N GLU A 49 9.79 -7.51 -8.67
CA GLU A 49 10.74 -7.10 -9.71
C GLU A 49 12.10 -6.66 -9.14
N ASN A 50 12.30 -6.78 -7.82
CA ASN A 50 13.51 -6.35 -7.11
C ASN A 50 13.84 -4.85 -7.32
N LYS A 51 12.82 -4.01 -7.52
CA LYS A 51 12.92 -2.55 -7.62
C LYS A 51 12.95 -1.91 -6.24
N ASN A 52 13.98 -2.25 -5.45
CA ASN A 52 14.06 -1.89 -4.03
C ASN A 52 13.98 -0.37 -3.78
N ALA A 53 14.53 0.45 -4.68
CA ALA A 53 14.45 1.90 -4.56
C ALA A 53 13.00 2.41 -4.63
N ASP A 54 12.19 1.85 -5.52
CA ASP A 54 10.80 2.25 -5.69
C ASP A 54 9.92 1.67 -4.56
N ALA A 55 10.15 0.41 -4.20
CA ALA A 55 9.49 -0.20 -3.04
C ALA A 55 9.73 0.61 -1.75
N LEU A 56 10.96 1.06 -1.50
CA LEU A 56 11.30 1.91 -0.37
C LEU A 56 10.63 3.28 -0.44
N LYS A 57 10.49 3.90 -1.62
CA LYS A 57 9.76 5.17 -1.77
C LYS A 57 8.29 5.01 -1.38
N TYR A 58 7.62 3.97 -1.89
CA TYR A 58 6.20 3.72 -1.60
C TYR A 58 5.98 3.41 -0.11
N LEU A 59 6.81 2.54 0.47
CA LEU A 59 6.75 2.20 1.89
C LEU A 59 7.06 3.41 2.80
N SER A 60 8.05 4.23 2.42
CA SER A 60 8.40 5.43 3.20
C SER A 60 7.26 6.43 3.20
N TYR A 61 6.60 6.62 2.04
CA TYR A 61 5.43 7.48 1.95
C TYR A 61 4.30 7.00 2.87
N MET A 62 3.97 5.71 2.85
CA MET A 62 2.94 5.16 3.73
C MET A 62 3.31 5.26 5.21
N ASN A 63 4.57 4.98 5.56
CA ASN A 63 5.02 5.09 6.94
C ASN A 63 4.97 6.54 7.46
N LEU A 64 5.32 7.53 6.62
CA LEU A 64 5.18 8.94 6.96
C LEU A 64 3.71 9.36 7.03
N LYS A 65 2.87 8.87 6.11
CA LYS A 65 1.43 9.17 6.13
C LYS A 65 0.77 8.66 7.41
N LEU A 66 1.16 7.49 7.92
CA LEU A 66 0.68 6.98 9.21
C LEU A 66 1.02 7.87 10.43
N GLU A 67 1.96 8.81 10.32
CA GLU A 67 2.28 9.76 11.40
C GLU A 67 1.32 10.93 11.47
N THR A 68 0.71 11.29 10.34
CA THR A 68 -0.15 12.47 10.21
C THR A 68 -1.57 12.13 9.76
N ALA A 69 -1.87 10.84 9.54
CA ALA A 69 -3.14 10.35 9.06
C ALA A 69 -4.29 10.79 9.98
N SER A 70 -5.38 11.28 9.38
CA SER A 70 -6.65 11.40 10.10
C SER A 70 -7.16 10.01 10.52
N PRO A 71 -8.13 9.90 11.45
CA PRO A 71 -8.72 8.61 11.78
C PRO A 71 -9.27 7.86 10.56
N ALA A 72 -9.88 8.58 9.60
CA ALA A 72 -10.41 8.00 8.38
C ALA A 72 -9.29 7.49 7.45
N GLU A 73 -8.22 8.27 7.27
CA GLU A 73 -7.07 7.85 6.47
C GLU A 73 -6.34 6.66 7.09
N PHE A 74 -6.22 6.62 8.43
CA PHE A 74 -5.62 5.50 9.14
C PHE A 74 -6.44 4.22 8.93
N GLU A 75 -7.75 4.27 9.15
CA GLU A 75 -8.66 3.13 8.93
C GLU A 75 -8.61 2.65 7.48
N TYR A 76 -8.54 3.59 6.54
CA TYR A 76 -8.42 3.29 5.12
C TYR A 76 -7.10 2.60 4.76
N ILE A 77 -5.96 3.02 5.33
CA ILE A 77 -4.66 2.34 5.16
C ILE A 77 -4.70 0.94 5.81
N ASP A 78 -5.14 0.85 7.07
CA ASP A 78 -5.16 -0.39 7.85
C ASP A 78 -6.11 -1.44 7.25
N THR A 79 -7.16 -0.99 6.57
CA THR A 79 -8.08 -1.88 5.85
C THR A 79 -7.50 -2.24 4.48
N TYR A 80 -7.40 -1.29 3.55
CA TYR A 80 -7.23 -1.64 2.13
C TYR A 80 -5.77 -1.78 1.71
N TYR A 81 -4.86 -0.93 2.20
CA TYR A 81 -3.44 -1.06 1.84
C TYR A 81 -2.82 -2.29 2.51
N VAL A 82 -3.09 -2.46 3.81
CA VAL A 82 -2.50 -3.53 4.62
C VAL A 82 -3.07 -4.91 4.25
N GLU A 83 -4.37 -5.02 3.96
CA GLU A 83 -4.98 -6.25 3.46
C GLU A 83 -4.32 -6.71 2.16
N HIS A 84 -4.12 -5.79 1.22
CA HIS A 84 -3.62 -6.11 -0.12
C HIS A 84 -2.09 -6.18 -0.24
N LEU A 85 -1.33 -5.67 0.73
CA LEU A 85 0.13 -5.78 0.70
C LEU A 85 0.55 -7.25 0.65
N PHE A 86 1.43 -7.61 -0.29
CA PHE A 86 1.83 -8.99 -0.61
C PHE A 86 0.77 -9.90 -1.24
N TRP A 87 -0.44 -9.42 -1.60
CA TRP A 87 -1.47 -10.27 -2.21
C TRP A 87 -0.99 -10.97 -3.49
N LYS A 88 -0.28 -10.21 -4.36
CA LYS A 88 0.30 -10.70 -5.62
C LYS A 88 1.80 -11.02 -5.49
N ALA A 89 2.30 -11.28 -4.29
CA ALA A 89 3.73 -11.49 -4.08
C ALA A 89 4.20 -12.85 -4.61
N THR A 90 5.36 -12.87 -5.26
CA THR A 90 6.11 -14.08 -5.57
C THR A 90 6.95 -14.49 -4.35
N PRO A 91 7.49 -15.73 -4.28
CA PRO A 91 8.44 -16.12 -3.24
C PRO A 91 9.60 -15.12 -3.06
N ILE A 92 10.19 -14.69 -4.17
CA ILE A 92 11.27 -13.69 -4.19
C ILE A 92 10.75 -12.33 -3.68
N GLY A 93 9.55 -11.92 -4.09
CA GLY A 93 8.94 -10.68 -3.62
C GLY A 93 8.69 -10.67 -2.10
N ILE A 94 8.34 -11.81 -1.51
CA ILE A 94 8.19 -11.92 -0.04
C ILE A 94 9.56 -11.82 0.64
N GLU A 95 10.54 -12.59 0.15
CA GLU A 95 11.89 -12.61 0.71
C GLU A 95 12.56 -11.24 0.67
N MET A 96 12.42 -10.52 -0.45
CA MET A 96 12.99 -9.20 -0.64
C MET A 96 12.16 -8.10 0.01
N GLY A 97 10.83 -8.19 -0.07
CA GLY A 97 9.92 -7.14 0.36
C GLY A 97 9.75 -7.06 1.87
N TRP A 98 9.57 -8.20 2.56
CA TRP A 98 9.26 -8.21 3.99
C TRP A 98 10.31 -7.52 4.88
N PRO A 99 11.63 -7.71 4.64
CA PRO A 99 12.65 -6.96 5.36
C PRO A 99 12.54 -5.44 5.20
N LEU A 100 12.09 -4.94 4.05
CA LEU A 100 11.96 -3.51 3.74
C LEU A 100 10.78 -2.84 4.43
N VAL A 101 9.73 -3.60 4.82
CA VAL A 101 8.53 -3.03 5.42
C VAL A 101 8.85 -2.36 6.77
N PRO A 102 8.52 -1.08 6.97
CA PRO A 102 8.72 -0.37 8.24
C PRO A 102 7.93 -0.98 9.41
N ASP A 103 8.43 -0.83 10.64
CA ASP A 103 7.86 -1.50 11.83
C ASP A 103 6.38 -1.15 12.09
N LYS A 104 5.96 0.09 11.81
CA LYS A 104 4.55 0.50 11.93
C LYS A 104 3.66 -0.30 10.99
N LEU A 105 4.04 -0.38 9.72
CA LEU A 105 3.32 -1.17 8.72
C LEU A 105 3.39 -2.67 9.00
N LYS A 106 4.54 -3.19 9.46
CA LYS A 106 4.64 -4.59 9.91
C LYS A 106 3.66 -4.88 11.04
N LYS A 107 3.52 -3.97 12.01
CA LYS A 107 2.57 -4.13 13.12
C LYS A 107 1.12 -4.17 12.62
N LEU A 108 0.73 -3.25 11.73
CA LEU A 108 -0.61 -3.27 11.12
C LEU A 108 -0.84 -4.58 10.36
N TYR A 109 0.11 -4.98 9.51
CA TYR A 109 0.05 -6.23 8.77
C TYR A 109 -0.13 -7.46 9.66
N LEU A 110 0.67 -7.57 10.72
CA LEU A 110 0.59 -8.68 11.66
C LEU A 110 -0.71 -8.68 12.46
N ASN A 111 -1.25 -7.51 12.80
CA ASN A 111 -2.55 -7.41 13.47
C ASN A 111 -3.69 -7.82 12.55
N PHE A 112 -3.65 -7.42 11.28
CA PHE A 112 -4.67 -7.75 10.28
C PHE A 112 -4.63 -9.23 9.89
N HIS A 113 -3.45 -9.74 9.50
CA HIS A 113 -3.28 -11.09 8.94
C HIS A 113 -2.94 -12.17 9.99
N GLY A 114 -2.57 -11.77 11.21
CA GLY A 114 -2.15 -12.67 12.30
C GLY A 114 -0.75 -13.28 12.15
N ARG A 115 -0.07 -13.09 11.01
CA ARG A 115 1.26 -13.64 10.72
C ARG A 115 1.98 -12.88 9.61
N ALA A 116 3.29 -13.05 9.52
CA ALA A 116 4.11 -12.53 8.42
C ALA A 116 3.72 -13.18 7.07
N PRO A 117 3.95 -12.50 5.92
CA PRO A 117 3.69 -13.09 4.61
C PRO A 117 4.46 -14.41 4.45
N GLN A 118 3.79 -15.42 3.88
CA GLN A 118 4.34 -16.76 3.73
C GLN A 118 4.62 -17.06 2.26
N ILE A 119 5.79 -17.66 2.00
CA ILE A 119 6.08 -18.28 0.70
C ILE A 119 5.10 -19.45 0.54
N ARG A 120 4.23 -19.36 -0.47
CA ARG A 120 3.27 -20.41 -0.82
C ARG A 120 3.85 -21.36 -1.85
#